data_AF-A0A2H0P3N4-F1
#
_entry.id   AF-A0A2H0P3N4-F1
#
_cell.length_a   1.000
_cell.length_b   1.000
_cell.length_c   1.000
_cell.angle_alpha   90.00
_cell.angle_beta   90.00
_cell.angle_gamma   90.00
#
_symmetry.space_group_name_H-M   'P 1'
#
loop_
_entity.id
_entity.type
_entity.pdbx_description
1 polymer ?
#
loop_
_entity_poly.entity_id
_entity_poly.type
_entity_poly.pdbx_seq_one_letter_code
_entity_poly.pdbx_strand_id
1 'polypeptide(L)'
;MPVDKVPNIGIGISPNFLARVIATAGYIGDSSEVRAKLRKLLGDPKPEELDLDSIPPEIAALFAEKGTLQKIRKKLESITKKQAKRLAATKGRTACVDEDDIVYVGVDFLEKYKDREDLLAGIMAHEWGHMVSPLPSEEELTGNSYDELMAIRREDEANADGFAGRMLYLMGYSVEDMVEFLKNLEKIEKKIVSKKYHPVDIREAILNEAFAAQKRSQDSARKLLIHAGLGFSHVLKSKLIGEG
;
A
#
# COMPACT_ATOMS: atom_id res chain seq x y z
N MET A 1 49.69 2.51 -5.71
CA MET A 1 48.60 3.38 -6.19
C MET A 1 47.36 3.01 -5.39
N PRO A 2 46.85 3.89 -4.52
CA PRO A 2 45.61 3.63 -3.80
C PRO A 2 44.44 3.78 -4.77
N VAL A 3 43.53 2.82 -4.77
CA VAL A 3 42.32 2.83 -5.59
C VAL A 3 41.35 3.84 -4.98
N ASP A 4 41.03 4.90 -5.72
CA ASP A 4 40.02 5.87 -5.32
C ASP A 4 38.66 5.18 -5.15
N LYS A 5 38.11 5.27 -3.94
CA LYS A 5 36.77 4.79 -3.63
C LYS A 5 35.77 5.74 -4.28
N VAL A 6 35.00 5.22 -5.23
CA VAL A 6 33.83 5.88 -5.82
C VAL A 6 32.87 6.30 -4.68
N PRO A 7 32.38 7.55 -4.65
CA PRO A 7 31.42 7.96 -3.64
C PRO A 7 30.09 7.25 -3.90
N ASN A 8 29.70 6.42 -2.93
CA ASN A 8 28.40 5.79 -2.87
C ASN A 8 27.35 6.90 -2.67
N ILE A 9 26.74 7.37 -3.76
CA ILE A 9 25.50 8.15 -3.70
C ILE A 9 24.36 7.15 -3.45
N GLY A 10 24.39 6.55 -2.27
CA GLY A 10 23.24 5.89 -1.68
C GLY A 10 22.58 6.91 -0.78
N ILE A 11 21.32 7.25 -1.04
CA ILE A 11 20.48 7.93 -0.06
C ILE A 11 20.27 6.94 1.09
N GLY A 12 21.29 6.86 1.95
CA GLY A 12 21.32 6.09 3.17
C GLY A 12 21.50 7.09 4.29
N ILE A 13 20.56 7.11 5.23
CA ILE A 13 20.72 7.87 6.46
C ILE A 13 22.04 7.44 7.09
N SER A 14 22.98 8.37 7.22
CA SER A 14 24.32 8.12 7.75
C SER A 14 24.23 7.45 9.13
N PRO A 15 24.98 6.37 9.41
CA PRO A 15 25.04 5.74 10.73
C PRO A 15 25.35 6.73 11.87
N ASN A 16 26.09 7.80 11.56
CA ASN A 16 26.42 8.86 12.52
C ASN A 16 25.24 9.80 12.84
N PHE A 17 24.26 9.90 11.94
CA PHE A 17 23.01 10.62 12.18
C PHE A 17 22.07 9.83 13.10
N LEU A 18 21.97 8.51 12.90
CA LEU A 18 21.20 7.59 13.74
C LEU A 18 21.74 7.51 15.18
N ALA A 19 23.06 7.46 15.35
CA ALA A 19 23.68 7.50 16.68
C ALA A 19 23.37 8.79 17.44
N ARG A 20 23.27 9.93 16.74
CA ARG A 20 22.88 11.21 17.33
C ARG A 20 21.41 11.23 17.77
N VAL A 21 20.51 10.62 17.01
CA VAL A 21 19.08 10.59 17.34
C VAL A 21 18.80 9.66 18.52
N ILE A 22 19.45 8.50 18.60
CA ILE A 22 19.36 7.58 19.75
C ILE A 22 19.92 8.24 21.02
N ALA A 23 21.02 9.00 20.91
CA ALA A 23 21.56 9.79 22.02
C ALA A 23 20.64 10.95 22.45
N THR A 24 19.82 11.49 21.52
CA THR A 24 18.85 12.56 21.81
C THR A 24 17.54 12.03 22.39
N ALA A 25 17.14 10.79 22.06
CA ALA A 25 15.97 10.10 22.62
C ALA A 25 16.11 9.75 24.11
N GLY A 26 17.30 9.94 24.68
CA GLY A 26 17.54 9.89 26.13
C GLY A 26 17.07 11.13 26.91
N TYR A 27 16.40 12.10 26.29
CA TYR A 27 15.90 13.30 26.98
C TYR A 27 14.43 13.61 26.67
N ILE A 28 13.69 13.74 27.77
CA ILE A 28 12.28 14.12 28.00
C ILE A 28 11.74 15.08 26.91
N GLY A 29 10.86 14.56 26.05
CA GLY A 29 10.11 15.32 25.06
C GLY A 29 8.77 14.62 24.76
N ASP A 30 7.74 15.42 24.48
CA ASP A 30 6.35 14.99 24.34
C ASP A 30 6.18 13.80 23.38
N SER A 31 5.36 12.81 23.79
CA SER A 31 5.13 11.52 23.11
C SER A 31 4.74 11.66 21.62
N SER A 32 4.14 12.80 21.25
CA SER A 32 3.77 13.14 19.88
C SER A 32 4.98 13.31 18.94
N GLU A 33 6.07 13.90 19.44
CA GLU A 33 7.29 14.17 18.68
C GLU A 33 8.12 12.90 18.47
N VAL A 34 8.11 12.01 19.47
CA VAL A 34 8.72 10.69 19.41
C VAL A 34 7.99 9.80 18.40
N ARG A 35 6.65 9.83 18.39
CA ARG A 35 5.81 9.16 17.36
C ARG A 35 6.09 9.66 15.95
N ALA A 36 6.21 10.98 15.75
CA ALA A 36 6.52 11.55 14.44
C ALA A 36 7.93 11.17 13.97
N LYS A 37 8.92 11.14 14.87
CA LYS A 37 10.31 10.75 14.56
C LYS A 37 10.45 9.24 14.32
N LEU A 38 9.77 8.39 15.09
CA LEU A 38 9.73 6.94 14.86
C LEU A 38 8.99 6.58 13.57
N ARG A 39 7.86 7.25 13.25
CA ARG A 39 7.18 7.09 11.96
C ARG A 39 8.02 7.58 10.79
N LYS A 40 8.82 8.64 10.96
CA LYS A 40 9.79 9.12 9.96
C LYS A 40 11.04 8.22 9.84
N LEU A 41 11.36 7.47 10.89
CA LEU A 41 12.42 6.44 10.89
C LEU A 41 11.95 5.14 10.24
N LEU A 42 10.66 4.81 10.40
CA LEU A 42 10.06 3.59 9.89
C LEU A 42 9.45 3.77 8.50
N GLY A 43 8.96 4.96 8.16
CA GLY A 43 8.32 5.32 6.90
C GLY A 43 9.19 6.23 6.06
N ASP A 44 9.13 6.05 4.74
CA ASP A 44 9.82 6.90 3.80
C ASP A 44 9.29 8.35 3.93
N PRO A 45 10.14 9.39 3.79
CA PRO A 45 9.72 10.78 3.99
C PRO A 45 8.48 11.12 3.16
N LYS A 46 7.59 12.00 3.67
CA LYS A 46 6.42 12.45 2.90
C LYS A 46 6.87 12.87 1.49
N PRO A 47 6.33 12.25 0.43
CA PRO A 47 6.85 12.46 -0.89
C PRO A 47 6.39 13.83 -1.41
N GLU A 48 7.16 14.42 -2.32
CA GLU A 48 6.87 15.74 -2.87
C GLU A 48 5.66 15.66 -3.79
N GLU A 49 4.63 16.46 -3.51
CA GLU A 49 3.43 16.53 -4.33
C GLU A 49 3.69 17.31 -5.61
N LEU A 50 3.20 16.77 -6.72
CA LEU A 50 3.24 17.43 -8.01
C LEU A 50 1.88 18.05 -8.31
N ASP A 51 1.91 19.22 -8.93
CA ASP A 51 0.71 19.84 -9.48
C ASP A 51 0.23 19.04 -10.70
N LEU A 52 -1.07 18.73 -10.78
CA LEU A 52 -1.65 17.99 -11.90
C LEU A 52 -1.55 18.77 -13.22
N ASP A 53 -1.47 20.10 -13.16
CA ASP A 53 -1.26 20.95 -14.35
C ASP A 53 0.19 20.91 -14.86
N SER A 54 1.12 20.37 -14.04
CA SER A 54 2.56 20.31 -14.36
C SER A 54 3.02 18.95 -14.90
N ILE A 55 2.14 17.95 -14.95
CA ILE A 55 2.43 16.58 -15.38
C ILE A 55 1.76 16.28 -16.74
N PRO A 56 2.15 15.21 -17.47
CA PRO A 56 1.53 14.90 -18.75
C PRO A 56 0.00 14.77 -18.65
N PRO A 57 -0.78 15.41 -19.56
CA PRO A 57 -2.24 15.46 -19.47
C PRO A 57 -2.92 14.10 -19.36
N GLU A 58 -2.37 13.07 -20.02
CA GLU A 58 -2.85 11.71 -19.96
C GLU A 58 -2.67 11.05 -18.58
N ILE A 59 -1.66 11.47 -17.82
CA ILE A 59 -1.45 11.02 -16.44
C ILE A 59 -2.37 11.79 -15.50
N ALA A 60 -2.48 13.11 -15.67
CA ALA A 60 -3.43 13.94 -14.93
C ALA A 60 -4.87 13.44 -15.09
N ALA A 61 -5.25 12.96 -16.28
CA ALA A 61 -6.55 12.38 -16.56
C ALA A 61 -6.88 11.14 -15.70
N LEU A 62 -5.87 10.41 -15.20
CA LEU A 62 -6.07 9.27 -14.30
C LEU A 62 -6.60 9.72 -12.92
N PHE A 63 -6.25 10.93 -12.48
CA PHE A 63 -6.67 11.53 -11.20
C PHE A 63 -7.99 12.27 -11.28
N ALA A 64 -8.45 12.63 -12.50
CA ALA A 64 -9.72 13.31 -12.72
C ALA A 64 -10.93 12.49 -12.20
N GLU A 65 -12.08 13.13 -11.98
CA GLU A 65 -13.26 12.52 -11.34
C GLU A 65 -13.73 11.19 -11.98
N LYS A 66 -13.54 11.06 -13.30
CA LYS A 66 -13.86 9.88 -14.10
C LYS A 66 -12.63 9.05 -14.50
N GLY A 67 -11.45 9.45 -14.02
CA GLY A 67 -10.17 8.78 -14.22
C GLY A 67 -10.13 7.43 -13.52
N THR A 68 -9.23 6.57 -13.99
CA THR A 68 -9.09 5.18 -13.52
C THR A 68 -8.80 5.12 -12.02
N LEU A 69 -7.92 5.98 -11.49
CA LEU A 69 -7.59 5.98 -10.06
C LEU A 69 -8.78 6.38 -9.18
N GLN A 70 -9.61 7.33 -9.62
CA GLN A 70 -10.84 7.68 -8.89
C GLN A 70 -11.89 6.57 -8.93
N LYS A 71 -12.00 5.82 -10.05
CA LYS A 71 -12.90 4.66 -10.13
C LYS A 71 -12.46 3.56 -9.16
N ILE A 72 -11.17 3.27 -9.10
CA ILE A 72 -10.59 2.28 -8.17
C ILE A 72 -10.81 2.73 -6.72
N ARG A 73 -10.48 3.99 -6.39
CA ARG A 73 -10.77 4.59 -5.08
C ARG A 73 -12.23 4.40 -4.67
N LYS A 74 -13.19 4.76 -5.52
CA LYS A 74 -14.63 4.61 -5.23
C LYS A 74 -15.02 3.16 -4.95
N LYS A 75 -14.44 2.18 -5.66
CA LYS A 75 -14.63 0.75 -5.38
C LYS A 75 -14.08 0.38 -4.01
N LEU A 76 -12.84 0.77 -3.69
CA LEU A 76 -12.20 0.49 -2.40
C LEU A 76 -12.97 1.13 -1.24
N GLU A 77 -13.36 2.39 -1.35
CA GLU A 77 -14.17 3.10 -0.34
C GLU A 77 -15.52 2.43 -0.11
N SER A 78 -16.17 1.97 -1.18
CA SER A 78 -17.45 1.28 -1.11
C SER A 78 -17.34 -0.06 -0.39
N ILE A 79 -16.28 -0.83 -0.65
CA ILE A 79 -16.06 -2.16 -0.06
C ILE A 79 -15.59 -2.03 1.40
N THR A 80 -14.60 -1.18 1.66
CA THR A 80 -13.89 -1.11 2.95
C THR A 80 -14.56 -0.18 3.96
N LYS A 81 -15.42 0.73 3.49
CA LYS A 81 -15.98 1.84 4.27
C LYS A 81 -14.93 2.84 4.80
N LYS A 82 -13.66 2.68 4.42
CA LYS A 82 -12.56 3.62 4.72
C LYS A 82 -12.41 4.60 3.55
N GLN A 83 -12.56 5.88 3.84
CA GLN A 83 -12.41 6.97 2.88
C GLN A 83 -10.96 7.42 2.82
N ALA A 84 -10.39 7.57 1.62
CA ALA A 84 -9.16 8.34 1.47
C ALA A 84 -9.53 9.83 1.47
N LYS A 85 -8.66 10.66 2.03
CA LYS A 85 -8.84 12.12 2.01
C LYS A 85 -8.78 12.62 0.56
N ARG A 86 -7.75 12.21 -0.18
CA ARG A 86 -7.60 12.44 -1.63
C ARG A 86 -6.50 11.56 -2.22
N LEU A 87 -6.39 11.61 -3.54
CA LEU A 87 -5.25 11.07 -4.29
C LEU A 87 -4.31 12.23 -4.67
N ALA A 88 -3.00 12.01 -4.59
CA ALA A 88 -1.98 13.00 -4.94
C ALA A 88 -0.95 12.40 -5.91
N ALA A 89 -0.53 13.19 -6.91
CA ALA A 89 0.57 12.82 -7.79
C ALA A 89 1.90 13.12 -7.09
N THR A 90 2.90 12.25 -7.28
CA THR A 90 4.25 12.46 -6.72
C THR A 90 5.36 12.00 -7.66
N LYS A 91 6.62 12.31 -7.34
CA LYS A 91 7.81 11.89 -8.09
C LYS A 91 8.52 10.71 -7.42
N GLY A 92 9.03 9.77 -8.21
CA GLY A 92 10.03 8.79 -7.76
C GLY A 92 9.55 7.66 -6.84
N ARG A 93 8.23 7.46 -6.66
CA ARG A 93 7.66 6.32 -5.91
C ARG A 93 6.60 5.58 -6.71
N THR A 94 6.32 4.34 -6.36
CA THR A 94 5.17 3.60 -6.93
C THR A 94 3.87 4.19 -6.36
N ALA A 95 3.65 3.97 -5.06
CA ALA A 95 2.61 4.61 -4.28
C ALA A 95 3.02 4.62 -2.80
N CYS A 96 2.35 5.44 -1.99
CA CYS A 96 2.38 5.33 -0.53
C CYS A 96 1.16 6.04 0.08
N VAL A 97 0.85 5.77 1.34
CA VAL A 97 -0.14 6.51 2.12
C VAL A 97 0.48 7.20 3.34
N ASP A 98 -0.04 8.38 3.70
CA ASP A 98 0.35 9.10 4.91
C ASP A 98 -0.70 9.00 6.04
N GLU A 99 -0.38 9.61 7.19
CA GLU A 99 -1.24 9.65 8.38
C GLU A 99 -2.58 10.37 8.19
N ASP A 100 -2.69 11.18 7.13
CA ASP A 100 -3.87 11.96 6.77
C ASP A 100 -4.78 11.20 5.79
N ASP A 101 -4.50 9.91 5.54
CA ASP A 101 -5.17 9.07 4.56
C ASP A 101 -5.07 9.65 3.13
N ILE A 102 -3.96 10.34 2.81
CA ILE A 102 -3.66 10.80 1.45
C ILE A 102 -2.87 9.69 0.74
N VAL A 103 -3.41 9.22 -0.38
CA VAL A 103 -2.74 8.21 -1.20
C VAL A 103 -1.96 8.90 -2.31
N TYR A 104 -0.65 8.77 -2.23
CA TYR A 104 0.32 9.27 -3.20
C TYR A 104 0.55 8.20 -4.26
N VAL A 105 0.51 8.58 -5.53
CA VAL A 105 0.81 7.69 -6.66
C VAL A 105 1.83 8.38 -7.55
N GLY A 106 2.94 7.71 -7.85
CA GLY A 106 4.02 8.37 -8.57
C GLY A 106 3.82 8.41 -10.06
N VAL A 107 4.16 9.55 -10.64
CA VAL A 107 4.02 9.84 -12.08
C VAL A 107 4.87 8.88 -12.90
N ASP A 108 6.12 8.61 -12.51
CA ASP A 108 7.01 7.70 -13.23
C ASP A 108 6.44 6.26 -13.33
N PHE A 109 5.74 5.84 -12.27
CA PHE A 109 5.02 4.56 -12.25
C PHE A 109 3.82 4.59 -13.19
N LEU A 110 3.01 5.65 -13.13
CA LEU A 110 1.83 5.81 -13.99
C LEU A 110 2.21 5.91 -15.47
N GLU A 111 3.28 6.62 -15.83
CA GLU A 111 3.75 6.69 -17.21
C GLU A 111 4.06 5.31 -17.79
N LYS A 112 4.62 4.43 -16.97
CA LYS A 112 4.99 3.07 -17.40
C LYS A 112 3.81 2.10 -17.41
N TYR A 113 2.83 2.27 -16.52
CA TYR A 113 1.82 1.25 -16.24
C TYR A 113 0.36 1.74 -16.30
N LYS A 114 0.09 2.96 -16.79
CA LYS A 114 -1.26 3.54 -16.89
C LYS A 114 -2.31 2.65 -17.58
N ASP A 115 -1.87 1.83 -18.54
CA ASP A 115 -2.76 0.94 -19.31
C ASP A 115 -2.99 -0.42 -18.64
N ARG A 116 -2.35 -0.68 -17.49
CA ARG A 116 -2.50 -1.90 -16.68
C ARG A 116 -3.43 -1.65 -15.51
N GLU A 117 -4.74 -1.57 -15.77
CA GLU A 117 -5.72 -1.23 -14.72
C GLU A 117 -5.68 -2.21 -13.53
N ASP A 118 -5.49 -3.50 -13.76
CA ASP A 118 -5.36 -4.53 -12.71
C ASP A 118 -4.14 -4.24 -11.80
N LEU A 119 -3.01 -3.83 -12.37
CA LEU A 119 -1.83 -3.40 -11.61
C LEU A 119 -2.13 -2.15 -10.78
N LEU A 120 -2.76 -1.13 -11.38
CA LEU A 120 -3.12 0.10 -10.66
C LEU A 120 -4.07 -0.22 -9.49
N ALA A 121 -5.03 -1.12 -9.70
CA ALA A 121 -5.94 -1.57 -8.66
C ALA A 121 -5.21 -2.32 -7.55
N GLY A 122 -4.24 -3.17 -7.89
CA GLY A 122 -3.42 -3.91 -6.93
C GLY A 122 -2.58 -2.98 -6.05
N ILE A 123 -1.88 -2.03 -6.66
CA ILE A 123 -1.08 -1.02 -5.94
C ILE A 123 -1.97 -0.16 -5.02
N MET A 124 -3.11 0.35 -5.53
CA MET A 124 -4.01 1.14 -4.69
C MET A 124 -4.61 0.31 -3.54
N ALA A 125 -4.95 -0.96 -3.79
CA ALA A 125 -5.46 -1.84 -2.75
C ALA A 125 -4.40 -2.13 -1.68
N HIS A 126 -3.12 -2.27 -2.05
CA HIS A 126 -1.99 -2.40 -1.12
C HIS A 126 -1.91 -1.21 -0.18
N GLU A 127 -1.94 0.01 -0.73
CA GLU A 127 -1.91 1.23 0.08
C GLU A 127 -3.15 1.37 0.98
N TRP A 128 -4.33 0.97 0.50
CA TRP A 128 -5.52 0.89 1.34
C TRP A 128 -5.36 -0.12 2.47
N GLY A 129 -4.61 -1.19 2.25
CA GLY A 129 -4.22 -2.16 3.28
C GLY A 129 -3.51 -1.47 4.44
N HIS A 130 -2.54 -0.61 4.16
CA HIS A 130 -1.86 0.18 5.19
C HIS A 130 -2.79 1.18 5.90
N MET A 131 -3.80 1.72 5.21
CA MET A 131 -4.78 2.65 5.81
C MET A 131 -5.74 1.97 6.80
N VAL A 132 -6.08 0.71 6.56
CA VAL A 132 -7.04 -0.03 7.39
C VAL A 132 -6.37 -0.88 8.46
N SER A 133 -5.09 -1.20 8.29
CA SER A 133 -4.32 -1.95 9.26
C SER A 133 -4.09 -1.10 10.52
N PRO A 134 -4.24 -1.70 11.71
CA PRO A 134 -3.85 -1.03 12.94
C PRO A 134 -2.35 -0.75 12.90
N LEU A 135 -1.97 0.47 13.24
CA LEU A 135 -0.56 0.82 13.38
C LEU A 135 0.04 0.10 14.59
N PRO A 136 1.32 -0.30 14.54
CA PRO A 136 2.02 -0.81 15.72
C PRO A 136 1.93 0.18 16.88
N SER A 137 1.68 -0.35 18.06
CA SER A 137 1.63 0.42 19.31
C SER A 137 3.00 1.00 19.66
N GLU A 138 3.01 2.02 20.52
CA GLU A 138 4.26 2.65 20.99
C GLU A 138 5.14 1.66 21.75
N GLU A 139 4.54 0.73 22.48
CA GLU A 139 5.19 -0.37 23.19
C GLU A 139 5.85 -1.37 22.22
N GLU A 140 5.22 -1.64 21.07
CA GLU A 140 5.80 -2.47 20.00
C GLU A 140 6.92 -1.77 19.21
N LEU A 141 7.07 -0.45 19.33
CA LEU A 141 8.10 0.29 18.61
C LEU A 141 9.28 0.71 19.52
N THR A 142 9.02 0.87 20.81
CA THR A 142 10.02 1.29 21.79
C THR A 142 10.73 0.08 22.37
N GLY A 143 12.07 0.10 22.38
CA GLY A 143 12.89 -0.99 22.93
C GLY A 143 13.24 -2.13 21.95
N ASN A 144 12.67 -2.12 20.73
CA ASN A 144 13.02 -3.08 19.68
C ASN A 144 14.31 -2.71 18.95
N SER A 145 15.10 -3.73 18.63
CA SER A 145 16.26 -3.64 17.76
C SER A 145 15.86 -3.34 16.31
N TYR A 146 16.83 -2.90 15.50
CA TYR A 146 16.60 -2.63 14.08
C TYR A 146 16.03 -3.85 13.33
N ASP A 147 16.50 -5.05 13.64
CA ASP A 147 16.05 -6.27 12.97
C ASP A 147 14.61 -6.65 13.37
N GLU A 148 14.23 -6.39 14.63
CA GLU A 148 12.85 -6.56 15.11
C GLU A 148 11.91 -5.54 14.46
N LEU A 149 12.31 -4.27 14.35
CA LEU A 149 11.56 -3.25 13.64
C LEU A 149 11.37 -3.60 12.15
N MET A 150 12.40 -4.16 11.51
CA MET A 150 12.29 -4.63 10.12
C MET A 150 11.40 -5.87 9.99
N ALA A 151 11.34 -6.74 11.00
CA ALA A 151 10.42 -7.87 11.04
C ALA A 151 8.96 -7.40 11.14
N ILE A 152 8.67 -6.45 12.03
CA ILE A 152 7.33 -5.83 12.15
C ILE A 152 6.92 -5.21 10.82
N ARG A 153 7.83 -4.47 10.17
CA ARG A 153 7.59 -3.89 8.84
C ARG A 153 7.30 -4.94 7.78
N ARG A 154 7.98 -6.07 7.83
CA ARG A 154 7.77 -7.16 6.88
C ARG A 154 6.38 -7.78 7.00
N GLU A 155 5.90 -7.95 8.23
CA GLU A 155 4.55 -8.42 8.50
C GLU A 155 3.49 -7.38 8.09
N ASP A 156 3.74 -6.08 8.31
CA ASP A 156 2.87 -4.99 7.84
C ASP A 156 2.71 -5.02 6.30
N GLU A 157 3.80 -5.15 5.56
CA GLU A 157 3.79 -5.30 4.10
C GLU A 157 3.08 -6.60 3.64
N ALA A 158 3.29 -7.71 4.35
CA ALA A 158 2.59 -8.97 4.09
C ALA A 158 1.08 -8.87 4.31
N ASN A 159 0.66 -8.15 5.36
CA ASN A 159 -0.75 -7.89 5.64
C ASN A 159 -1.38 -7.00 4.56
N ALA A 160 -0.64 -6.01 4.07
CA ALA A 160 -1.07 -5.16 2.95
C ALA A 160 -1.19 -5.97 1.64
N ASP A 161 -0.25 -6.87 1.33
CA ASP A 161 -0.34 -7.80 0.20
C ASP A 161 -1.59 -8.70 0.32
N GLY A 162 -1.80 -9.29 1.50
CA GLY A 162 -2.96 -10.14 1.75
C GLY A 162 -4.28 -9.36 1.64
N PHE A 163 -4.29 -8.10 2.07
CA PHE A 163 -5.43 -7.22 1.88
C PHE A 163 -5.67 -6.93 0.38
N ALA A 164 -4.63 -6.61 -0.37
CA ALA A 164 -4.70 -6.35 -1.80
C ALA A 164 -5.27 -7.55 -2.57
N GLY A 165 -4.80 -8.77 -2.26
CA GLY A 165 -5.32 -10.00 -2.88
C GLY A 165 -6.83 -10.19 -2.68
N ARG A 166 -7.36 -9.91 -1.48
CA ARG A 166 -8.82 -9.96 -1.22
C ARG A 166 -9.56 -8.87 -1.99
N MET A 167 -9.05 -7.64 -1.98
CA MET A 167 -9.71 -6.50 -2.62
C MET A 167 -9.75 -6.64 -4.14
N LEU A 168 -8.68 -7.14 -4.76
CA LEU A 168 -8.64 -7.41 -6.19
C LEU A 168 -9.80 -8.32 -6.59
N TYR A 169 -9.99 -9.45 -5.90
CA TYR A 169 -11.14 -10.33 -6.15
C TYR A 169 -12.48 -9.60 -6.01
N LEU A 170 -12.68 -8.85 -4.92
CA LEU A 170 -13.94 -8.12 -4.66
C LEU A 170 -14.23 -7.03 -5.71
N MET A 171 -13.21 -6.46 -6.32
CA MET A 171 -13.33 -5.42 -7.33
C MET A 171 -13.43 -5.95 -8.77
N GLY A 172 -13.23 -7.26 -8.98
CA GLY A 172 -13.12 -7.89 -10.30
C GLY A 172 -11.72 -7.81 -10.94
N TYR A 173 -10.71 -7.49 -10.13
CA TYR A 173 -9.26 -7.51 -10.33
C TYR A 173 -8.64 -8.89 -10.64
N SER A 174 -7.63 -9.01 -11.50
CA SER A 174 -6.59 -10.06 -11.46
C SER A 174 -5.52 -9.77 -10.41
N VAL A 175 -4.83 -10.80 -9.93
CA VAL A 175 -3.58 -10.65 -9.15
C VAL A 175 -2.32 -10.74 -10.02
N GLU A 176 -2.47 -11.26 -11.23
CA GLU A 176 -1.40 -11.63 -12.16
C GLU A 176 -0.50 -10.43 -12.49
N ASP A 177 -1.11 -9.26 -12.74
CA ASP A 177 -0.41 -8.02 -13.05
C ASP A 177 0.45 -7.52 -11.88
N MET A 178 -0.05 -7.65 -10.64
CA MET A 178 0.68 -7.29 -9.44
C MET A 178 1.85 -8.26 -9.18
N VAL A 179 1.62 -9.57 -9.36
CA VAL A 179 2.66 -10.61 -9.24
C VAL A 179 3.78 -10.40 -10.27
N GLU A 180 3.42 -10.13 -11.53
CA GLU A 180 4.39 -9.84 -12.59
C GLU A 180 5.22 -8.59 -12.26
N PHE A 181 4.56 -7.54 -11.77
CA PHE A 181 5.22 -6.31 -11.33
C PHE A 181 6.23 -6.58 -10.22
N LEU A 182 5.88 -7.34 -9.18
CA LEU A 182 6.78 -7.72 -8.09
C LEU A 182 8.00 -8.51 -8.59
N LYS A 183 7.80 -9.49 -9.48
CA LYS A 183 8.89 -10.26 -10.11
C LYS A 183 9.82 -9.38 -10.93
N ASN A 184 9.28 -8.36 -11.61
CA ASN A 184 10.07 -7.41 -12.38
C ASN A 184 10.85 -6.45 -11.47
N LEU A 185 10.24 -5.98 -10.38
CA LEU A 185 10.94 -5.18 -9.36
C LEU A 185 12.12 -5.94 -8.77
N GLU A 186 11.93 -7.18 -8.33
CA GLU A 186 13.02 -7.99 -7.75
C GLU A 186 14.18 -8.17 -8.74
N LYS A 187 13.91 -8.36 -10.04
CA LYS A 187 14.96 -8.45 -11.07
C LYS A 187 15.79 -7.16 -11.19
N ILE A 188 15.14 -6.00 -11.05
CA ILE A 188 15.78 -4.69 -11.14
C ILE A 188 16.54 -4.39 -9.84
N GLU A 189 15.96 -4.75 -8.70
CA GLU A 189 16.44 -4.42 -7.36
C GLU A 189 17.43 -5.43 -6.76
N LYS A 190 17.87 -6.46 -7.50
CA LYS A 190 18.83 -7.50 -7.06
C LYS A 190 20.13 -6.97 -6.40
N LYS A 191 20.40 -5.68 -6.47
CA LYS A 191 21.57 -5.02 -5.87
C LYS A 191 21.32 -4.45 -4.46
N ILE A 192 20.08 -4.43 -3.97
CA ILE A 192 19.71 -3.88 -2.65
C ILE A 192 18.85 -4.89 -1.91
N VAL A 193 19.43 -5.61 -0.94
CA VAL A 193 18.67 -6.53 -0.08
C VAL A 193 17.91 -5.70 0.95
N SER A 194 16.67 -5.34 0.64
CA SER A 194 15.79 -4.67 1.61
C SER A 194 15.30 -5.67 2.65
N LYS A 195 15.52 -5.41 3.94
CA LYS A 195 14.95 -6.22 5.03
C LYS A 195 13.45 -5.98 5.25
N LYS A 196 12.89 -4.94 4.60
CA LYS A 196 11.50 -4.48 4.72
C LYS A 196 10.49 -5.46 4.13
N TYR A 197 10.86 -6.16 3.05
CA TYR A 197 9.93 -7.00 2.30
C TYR A 197 10.26 -8.49 2.47
N HIS A 198 9.24 -9.35 2.41
CA HIS A 198 9.48 -10.75 2.12
C HIS A 198 9.99 -10.92 0.68
N PRO A 199 10.74 -12.01 0.41
CA PRO A 199 11.02 -12.48 -0.95
C PRO A 199 9.77 -12.53 -1.83
N VAL A 200 9.91 -12.30 -3.14
CA VAL A 200 8.77 -12.15 -4.06
C VAL A 200 7.91 -13.42 -4.16
N ASP A 201 8.50 -14.60 -4.05
CA ASP A 201 7.78 -15.88 -4.02
C ASP A 201 6.80 -15.97 -2.84
N ILE A 202 7.20 -15.48 -1.67
CA ILE A 202 6.33 -15.40 -0.49
C ILE A 202 5.22 -14.38 -0.72
N ARG A 203 5.54 -13.18 -1.23
CA ARG A 203 4.54 -12.13 -1.52
C ARG A 203 3.51 -12.61 -2.56
N GLU A 204 3.97 -13.31 -3.60
CA GLU A 204 3.11 -13.97 -4.59
C GLU A 204 2.18 -15.00 -3.95
N ALA A 205 2.70 -15.84 -3.05
CA ALA A 205 1.89 -16.82 -2.36
C ALA A 205 0.80 -16.15 -1.48
N ILE A 206 1.15 -15.08 -0.77
CA ILE A 206 0.21 -14.30 0.05
C ILE A 206 -0.91 -13.71 -0.82
N LEU A 207 -0.58 -13.04 -1.92
CA LEU A 207 -1.56 -12.44 -2.84
C LEU A 207 -2.54 -13.48 -3.39
N ASN A 208 -1.99 -14.58 -3.92
CA ASN A 208 -2.79 -15.65 -4.53
C ASN A 208 -3.68 -16.36 -3.51
N GLU A 209 -3.15 -16.68 -2.33
CA GLU A 209 -3.94 -17.36 -1.30
C GLU A 209 -5.04 -16.46 -0.75
N ALA A 210 -4.76 -15.17 -0.53
CA ALA A 210 -5.76 -14.21 -0.08
C ALA A 210 -6.88 -14.02 -1.10
N PHE A 211 -6.54 -13.93 -2.38
CA PHE A 211 -7.51 -13.88 -3.48
C PHE A 211 -8.38 -15.14 -3.52
N ALA A 212 -7.76 -16.32 -3.48
CA ALA A 212 -8.47 -17.60 -3.51
C ALA A 212 -9.35 -17.80 -2.27
N ALA A 213 -8.87 -17.40 -1.08
CA ALA A 213 -9.63 -17.44 0.15
C ALA A 213 -10.89 -16.56 0.08
N GLN A 214 -10.76 -15.34 -0.45
CA GLN A 214 -11.90 -14.44 -0.63
C GLN A 214 -12.95 -15.02 -1.60
N LYS A 215 -12.49 -15.65 -2.70
CA LYS A 215 -13.34 -16.36 -3.64
C LYS A 215 -14.11 -17.49 -2.97
N ARG A 216 -13.42 -18.38 -2.24
CA ARG A 216 -14.03 -19.48 -1.48
C ARG A 216 -15.04 -18.98 -0.45
N SER A 217 -14.73 -17.87 0.22
CA SER A 217 -15.64 -17.24 1.19
C SER A 217 -16.93 -16.76 0.53
N GLN A 218 -16.86 -16.07 -0.62
CA GLN A 218 -18.05 -15.62 -1.34
C GLN A 218 -18.88 -16.78 -1.90
N ASP A 219 -18.22 -17.80 -2.47
CA ASP A 219 -18.90 -18.99 -2.97
C ASP A 219 -19.66 -19.72 -1.85
N SER A 220 -19.06 -19.80 -0.66
CA SER A 220 -19.68 -20.42 0.51
C SER A 220 -20.87 -19.60 1.01
N ALA A 221 -20.72 -18.27 1.11
CA ALA A 221 -21.82 -17.37 1.48
C ALA A 221 -23.00 -17.48 0.49
N ARG A 222 -22.70 -17.54 -0.82
CA ARG A 222 -23.72 -17.73 -1.86
C ARG A 222 -24.46 -19.04 -1.71
N LYS A 223 -23.75 -20.15 -1.45
CA LYS A 223 -24.37 -21.46 -1.22
C LYS A 223 -25.29 -21.43 0.00
N LEU A 224 -24.85 -20.83 1.11
CA LEU A 224 -25.65 -20.71 2.34
C LEU A 224 -26.94 -19.91 2.11
N LEU A 225 -26.87 -18.78 1.41
CA LEU A 225 -28.07 -17.97 1.08
C LEU A 225 -29.08 -18.74 0.22
N ILE A 226 -28.59 -19.50 -0.76
CA ILE A 226 -29.44 -20.37 -1.59
C ILE A 226 -30.10 -21.47 -0.72
N HIS A 227 -29.34 -22.10 0.17
CA HIS A 227 -29.87 -23.17 1.04
C HIS A 227 -30.86 -22.64 2.09
N ALA A 228 -30.69 -21.41 2.55
CA ALA A 228 -31.59 -20.77 3.50
C ALA A 228 -32.95 -20.36 2.88
N GLY A 229 -33.19 -20.63 1.59
CA GLY A 229 -34.41 -20.21 0.90
C GLY A 229 -34.54 -18.69 0.72
N LEU A 230 -33.51 -17.94 1.10
CA LEU A 230 -33.38 -16.50 0.88
C LEU A 230 -32.94 -16.30 -0.58
N GLY A 231 -33.85 -16.57 -1.51
CA GLY A 231 -33.61 -16.37 -2.94
C GLY A 231 -33.11 -14.95 -3.22
N PHE A 232 -32.27 -14.81 -4.26
CA PHE A 232 -31.70 -13.55 -4.72
C PHE A 232 -32.72 -12.43 -5.01
N SER A 233 -34.02 -12.74 -5.02
CA SER A 233 -35.12 -11.78 -5.17
C SER A 233 -35.27 -10.84 -3.97
N HIS A 234 -34.92 -11.24 -2.74
CA HIS A 234 -35.09 -10.37 -1.56
C HIS A 234 -33.97 -9.32 -1.40
N VAL A 235 -32.74 -9.65 -1.81
CA VAL A 235 -31.59 -8.72 -1.69
C VAL A 235 -31.59 -7.64 -2.79
N LEU A 236 -32.17 -7.93 -3.95
CA LEU A 236 -32.38 -6.92 -5.00
C LEU A 236 -33.66 -6.09 -4.77
N LYS A 237 -34.71 -6.64 -4.12
CA LYS A 237 -35.92 -5.88 -3.81
C LYS A 237 -35.80 -4.95 -2.60
N SER A 238 -34.90 -5.21 -1.64
CA SER A 238 -34.73 -4.30 -0.50
C SER A 238 -34.02 -2.98 -0.84
N LYS A 239 -33.50 -2.82 -2.07
CA LYS A 239 -33.02 -1.54 -2.62
C LYS A 239 -34.00 -0.84 -3.57
N LEU A 240 -35.13 -1.47 -3.86
CA LEU A 240 -36.19 -0.94 -4.74
C LEU A 240 -37.51 -0.65 -4.00
N ILE A 241 -37.59 -0.94 -2.70
CA ILE A 241 -38.69 -0.52 -1.83
C ILE A 241 -38.14 0.46 -0.81
N GLY A 242 -37.73 1.61 -1.35
CA GLY A 242 -37.47 2.85 -0.66
C GLY A 242 -38.02 3.97 -1.53
N GLU A 243 -39.29 3.85 -1.93
CA GLU A 243 -40.07 4.95 -2.48
C GLU A 243 -40.91 5.55 -1.35
N GLY A 244 -40.78 6.85 -1.18
CA GLY A 244 -41.45 7.68 -0.18
C GLY A 244 -40.75 9.03 -0.07
#